data_AF-A0A7V9KZ66-F1
#
_entry.id   AF-A0A7V9KZ66-F1
#
_cell.length_a   1.000
_cell.length_b   1.000
_cell.length_c   1.000
_cell.angle_alpha   90.00
_cell.angle_beta   90.00
_cell.angle_gamma   90.00
#
_symmetry.space_group_name_H-M   'P 1'
#
loop_
_entity.id
_entity.type
_entity.pdbx_description
1 polymer ?
#
loop_
_entity_poly.entity_id
_entity_poly.type
_entity_poly.pdbx_seq_one_letter_code
_entity_poly.pdbx_strand_id
1 'polypeptide(L)' 'MRDPRVDRLADLIVNYSLDLGEGEVVRIDGFDVAAPLALALYRSALAAG' A
#
# COMPACT_ATOMS: atom_id res chain seq x y z
N MET A 1 12.76 11.58 1.68
CA MET A 1 13.38 10.68 0.68
C MET A 1 12.55 9.41 0.63
N ARG A 2 12.15 8.94 -0.55
CA ARG A 2 11.31 7.74 -0.71
C ARG A 2 12.21 6.51 -0.77
N ASP A 3 11.97 5.50 0.08
CA ASP A 3 12.74 4.26 0.04
C ASP A 3 12.08 3.29 -0.96
N PRO A 4 12.75 2.91 -2.06
CA PRO A 4 12.16 2.05 -3.08
C PRO A 4 11.80 0.65 -2.58
N ARG A 5 12.36 0.20 -1.45
CA ARG A 5 12.01 -1.10 -0.85
C ARG A 5 10.64 -1.06 -0.18
N VAL A 6 10.29 0.08 0.42
CA VAL A 6 8.97 0.31 1.02
C VAL A 6 7.90 0.33 -0.07
N ASP A 7 8.19 0.97 -1.19
CA ASP A 7 7.29 1.01 -2.35
C ASP A 7 7.04 -0.39 -2.93
N ARG A 8 8.11 -1.16 -3.16
CA ARG A 8 7.99 -2.54 -3.67
C ARG A 8 7.19 -3.44 -2.72
N LEU A 9 7.36 -3.28 -1.41
CA LEU A 9 6.59 -4.04 -0.44
C LEU A 9 5.11 -3.67 -0.52
N ALA A 10 4.79 -2.37 -0.62
CA ALA A 10 3.41 -1.93 -0.78
C ALA A 10 2.78 -2.50 -2.06
N ASP A 11 3.49 -2.46 -3.18
CA ASP A 11 3.02 -3.03 -4.45
C ASP A 11 2.79 -4.54 -4.36
N LEU A 12 3.66 -5.28 -3.67
CA LEU A 12 3.49 -6.72 -3.45
C LEU A 12 2.26 -7.00 -2.57
N ILE A 13 2.05 -6.22 -1.51
CA ILE A 13 0.89 -6.41 -0.63
C ILE A 13 -0.40 -6.13 -1.40
N VAL A 14 -0.48 -4.99 -2.10
CA VAL A 14 -1.70 -4.57 -2.81
C VAL A 14 -2.01 -5.49 -3.98
N ASN A 15 -1.06 -5.73 -4.88
CA ASN A 15 -1.33 -6.40 -6.15
C ASN A 15 -1.20 -7.93 -6.09
N TYR A 16 -0.44 -8.48 -5.14
CA TYR A 16 -0.25 -9.93 -5.05
C TYR A 16 -0.91 -10.55 -3.82
N SER A 17 -0.79 -9.92 -2.65
CA SER A 17 -1.31 -10.53 -1.41
C SER A 17 -2.80 -10.27 -1.22
N LEU A 18 -3.24 -9.04 -1.50
CA LEU A 18 -4.64 -8.64 -1.44
C LEU A 18 -5.35 -8.83 -2.79
N ASP A 19 -4.60 -8.79 -3.90
CA ASP A 19 -5.14 -8.79 -5.28
C ASP A 19 -6.24 -7.73 -5.44
N LEU A 20 -5.97 -6.53 -4.91
CA LEU A 20 -6.97 -5.46 -4.78
C LEU A 20 -7.45 -5.02 -6.17
N GLY A 21 -8.78 -4.96 -6.34
CA GLY A 21 -9.43 -4.56 -7.58
C GLY A 21 -10.22 -3.26 -7.49
N GLU A 22 -10.74 -2.84 -8.65
CA GLU A 22 -11.49 -1.59 -8.79
C GLU A 22 -12.73 -1.55 -7.89
N GLY A 23 -12.84 -0.49 -7.09
CA GLY A 23 -14.00 -0.24 -6.22
C GLY A 23 -14.00 -1.03 -4.92
N GLU A 24 -12.94 -1.80 -4.65
CA GLU A 24 -12.75 -2.46 -3.37
C GLU A 24 -12.25 -1.47 -2.31
N VAL A 25 -12.73 -1.63 -1.08
CA VAL A 25 -12.40 -0.74 0.04
C VAL A 25 -11.38 -1.41 0.95
N VAL A 26 -10.25 -0.76 1.15
CA VAL A 26 -9.19 -1.19 2.06
C VAL A 26 -9.03 -0.23 3.25
N ARG A 27 -8.78 -0.79 4.43
CA ARG A 27 -8.40 -0.05 5.64
C ARG A 27 -6.92 -0.34 5.96
N ILE A 28 -6.15 0.72 6.19
CA ILE A 28 -4.75 0.63 6.60
C ILE A 28 -4.68 0.98 8.08
N ASP A 29 -4.43 -0.02 8.92
CA ASP A 29 -4.18 0.16 10.35
C ASP A 29 -2.71 -0.06 10.66
N GLY A 30 -2.11 0.85 11.42
CA GLY A 30 -0.71 0.75 11.83
C GLY A 30 -0.33 1.81 12.85
N PHE A 31 0.82 1.61 13.49
CA PHE A 31 1.42 2.60 14.39
C PHE A 31 2.02 3.76 13.60
N ASP A 32 2.20 4.92 14.24
CA ASP A 32 2.79 6.12 13.62
C ASP A 32 4.15 5.87 12.97
N VAL A 33 4.97 4.97 13.55
CA VAL A 33 6.27 4.58 12.99
C VAL A 33 6.17 3.94 11.59
N ALA A 34 5.00 3.37 11.25
CA ALA A 34 4.73 2.76 9.96
C ALA A 34 4.22 3.75 8.90
N ALA A 35 4.13 5.06 9.22
CA ALA A 35 3.65 6.08 8.30
C ALA A 35 4.27 6.03 6.88
N PRO A 36 5.58 5.75 6.70
CA PRO A 36 6.14 5.62 5.36
C PRO A 36 5.53 4.47 4.54
N LEU A 37 5.27 3.32 5.18
CA LEU A 37 4.66 2.17 4.54
C LEU A 37 3.16 2.39 4.32
N ALA A 38 2.46 2.99 5.29
CA ALA A 38 1.04 3.33 5.16
C ALA A 38 0.80 4.24 3.95
N LEU A 39 1.66 5.25 3.74
CA LEU A 39 1.57 6.13 2.57
C LEU A 39 1.87 5.39 1.26
N ALA A 40 2.80 4.43 1.26
CA ALA A 40 3.10 3.62 0.09
C ALA A 40 1.94 2.69 -0.27
N LEU A 41 1.33 2.02 0.73
CA LEU A 41 0.13 1.20 0.56
C LEU A 41 -1.03 2.02 0.01
N TYR A 42 -1.28 3.22 0.56
CA TYR A 42 -2.31 4.12 0.08
C TYR A 42 -2.15 4.47 -1.41
N ARG A 43 -0.91 4.81 -1.83
CA ARG A 43 -0.62 5.14 -3.24
C ARG A 43 -0.80 3.94 -4.15
N SER A 44 -0.37 2.76 -3.72
CA SER A 44 -0.48 1.53 -4.51
C SER A 44 -1.94 1.09 -4.63
N ALA A 45 -2.72 1.19 -3.54
CA ALA A 45 -4.16 0.91 -3.56
C ALA A 45 -4.94 1.83 -4.51
N LEU A 46 -4.67 3.13 -4.51
CA LEU A 46 -5.27 4.06 -5.48
C LEU A 46 -4.88 3.78 -6.93
N ALA A 47 -3.72 3.15 -7.17
CA ALA A 47 -3.31 2.78 -8.52
C ALA A 47 -4.01 1.49 -9.01
N ALA A 48 -4.56 0.68 -8.10
CA ALA A 48 -5.24 -0.56 -8.41
C ALA A 48 -6.72 -0.36 -8.84
N GLY A 49 -7.35 0.75 -8.44
CA GLY A 49 -8.70 1.15 -8.89
C GLY A 49 -9.60 1.64 -7.77
#